data_AF-A0A850BMB6-F1
#
_entry.id   AF-A0A850BMB6-F1
#
_cell.length_a   1.000
_cell.length_b   1.000
_cell.length_c   1.000
_cell.angle_alpha   90.00
_cell.angle_beta   90.00
_cell.angle_gamma   90.00
#
_symmetry.space_group_name_H-M   'P 1'
#
loop_
_entity.id
_entity.type
_entity.pdbx_description
1 polymer ?
#
loop_
_entity_poly.entity_id
_entity_poly.type
_entity_poly.pdbx_seq_one_letter_code
_entity_poly.pdbx_strand_id
1 'polypeptide(L)'
;VIIRTEVYGSVVSRWAKTAIVLSLVSTSTEPVPEGSKGLLFRRIEEPGKAPYYVEIAEVSLKKHKPGGKMELTIDNEKKDVLVNGKKANHFAKNTKIKIQIDRPG
;
A
#
# COMPACT_ATOMS: atom_id res chain seq x y z
N VAL A 1 -4.63 1.99 23.40
CA VAL A 1 -4.52 0.71 22.66
C VAL A 1 -3.90 0.99 21.30
N ILE A 2 -3.25 0.05 20.60
CA ILE A 2 -2.88 0.28 19.19
C ILE A 2 -3.96 -0.35 18.32
N ILE A 3 -4.60 0.46 17.49
CA ILE A 3 -5.57 -0.02 16.50
C ILE A 3 -4.82 -0.18 15.18
N ARG A 4 -4.79 -1.42 14.66
CA ARG A 4 -4.23 -1.74 13.35
C ARG A 4 -5.33 -1.79 12.30
N THR A 5 -5.21 -0.92 11.30
CA THR A 5 -6.06 -0.93 10.11
C THR A 5 -5.24 -1.43 8.92
N GLU A 6 -5.76 -2.44 8.23
CA GLU A 6 -5.19 -2.92 6.98
C GLU A 6 -6.12 -2.59 5.81
N VAL A 7 -5.56 -1.99 4.77
CA VAL A 7 -6.27 -1.69 3.53
C VAL A 7 -5.65 -2.50 2.40
N TYR A 8 -6.45 -3.34 1.77
CA TYR A 8 -6.08 -4.17 0.63
C TYR A 8 -6.59 -3.52 -0.65
N GLY A 9 -5.73 -3.46 -1.67
CA GLY A 9 -6.06 -2.72 -2.88
C GLY A 9 -5.15 -3.00 -4.05
N SER A 10 -5.18 -2.09 -5.02
CA SER A 10 -4.29 -2.13 -6.18
C SER A 10 -3.82 -0.75 -6.60
N VAL A 11 -2.60 -0.67 -7.14
CA VAL A 11 -2.06 0.58 -7.69
C VAL A 11 -2.84 0.98 -8.95
N VAL A 12 -3.32 2.22 -8.98
CA VAL A 12 -3.96 2.83 -10.15
C VAL A 12 -2.90 3.54 -10.99
N SER A 13 -2.06 4.34 -10.33
CA SER A 13 -0.97 5.07 -10.96
C SER A 13 0.06 5.54 -9.93
N ARG A 14 1.23 5.92 -10.42
CA ARG A 14 2.25 6.63 -9.64
C ARG A 14 2.81 7.78 -10.46
N TRP A 15 3.03 8.91 -9.79
CA TRP A 15 3.74 10.06 -10.35
C TRP A 15 4.67 10.65 -9.28
N ALA A 16 5.98 10.68 -9.56
CA ALA A 16 7.01 11.07 -8.61
C ALA A 16 6.86 10.33 -7.25
N LYS A 17 6.59 11.07 -6.17
CA LYS A 17 6.37 10.55 -4.81
C LYS A 17 4.89 10.32 -4.47
N THR A 18 3.99 10.44 -5.43
CA THR A 18 2.55 10.25 -5.21
C THR A 18 2.09 8.95 -5.84
N ALA A 19 1.47 8.08 -5.07
CA ALA A 19 0.79 6.88 -5.55
C ALA A 19 -0.72 7.03 -5.41
N ILE A 20 -1.47 6.68 -6.45
CA ILE A 20 -2.91 6.51 -6.37
C ILE A 20 -3.19 5.02 -6.27
N VAL A 21 -3.91 4.62 -5.23
CA VAL A 21 -4.36 3.25 -5.03
C VAL A 21 -5.88 3.19 -5.02
N LEU A 22 -6.43 2.09 -5.49
CA LEU A 22 -7.82 1.74 -5.34
C LEU A 22 -7.94 0.85 -4.11
N SER A 23 -8.64 1.34 -3.08
CA SER A 23 -9.01 0.55 -1.91
C SER A 23 -10.12 -0.43 -2.31
N LEU A 24 -9.94 -1.71 -2.00
CA LEU A 24 -10.91 -2.76 -2.30
C LEU A 24 -11.52 -3.33 -1.02
N VAL A 25 -10.71 -3.52 0.01
CA VAL A 25 -11.14 -4.06 1.32
C VAL A 25 -10.38 -3.34 2.42
N SER A 26 -11.07 -3.00 3.50
CA SER A 26 -10.47 -2.43 4.72
C SER A 26 -10.91 -3.27 5.93
N THR A 27 -10.00 -3.50 6.88
CA THR A 27 -10.34 -4.16 8.15
C THR A 27 -11.02 -3.23 9.15
N SER A 28 -11.06 -1.92 8.85
CA SER A 28 -11.74 -0.89 9.64
C SER A 28 -12.99 -0.40 8.91
N THR A 29 -14.09 -0.22 9.66
CA THR A 29 -15.30 0.46 9.21
C THR A 29 -15.12 1.97 9.15
N GLU A 30 -14.20 2.53 9.96
CA GLU A 30 -13.85 3.94 9.92
C GLU A 30 -12.86 4.22 8.78
N PRO A 31 -13.07 5.31 8.02
CA PRO A 31 -12.08 5.78 7.05
C PRO A 31 -10.75 6.09 7.72
N VAL A 32 -9.65 5.77 7.05
CA VAL A 32 -8.31 6.17 7.47
C VAL A 32 -8.22 7.70 7.49
N PRO A 33 -7.83 8.35 8.60
CA PRO A 33 -7.67 9.80 8.64
C PRO A 33 -6.55 10.29 7.71
N GLU A 34 -6.71 11.47 7.11
CA GLU A 34 -5.63 12.12 6.36
C GLU A 34 -4.41 12.38 7.27
N GLY A 35 -3.22 12.32 6.70
CA GLY A 35 -1.95 12.40 7.43
C GLY A 35 -1.53 11.10 8.14
N SER A 36 -2.40 10.08 8.20
CA SER A 36 -2.05 8.78 8.78
C SER A 36 -0.85 8.16 8.08
N LYS A 37 0.16 7.76 8.86
CA LYS A 37 1.34 7.06 8.37
C LYS A 37 1.10 5.55 8.36
N GLY A 38 1.74 4.86 7.43
CA GLY A 38 1.64 3.43 7.31
C GLY A 38 2.75 2.82 6.48
N LEU A 39 2.75 1.49 6.45
CA LEU A 39 3.66 0.69 5.65
C LEU A 39 2.92 0.14 4.43
N LEU A 40 3.49 0.34 3.26
CA LEU A 40 2.99 -0.18 1.99
C LEU A 40 3.72 -1.47 1.66
N PHE A 41 2.94 -2.51 1.42
CA PHE A 41 3.41 -3.83 1.03
C PHE A 41 2.90 -4.19 -0.36
N ARG A 42 3.73 -4.86 -1.14
CA ARG A 42 3.34 -5.51 -2.39
C ARG A 42 3.02 -6.97 -2.12
N ARG A 43 1.91 -7.46 -2.67
CA ARG A 43 1.63 -8.90 -2.73
C ARG A 43 2.42 -9.54 -3.86
N ILE A 44 3.14 -10.61 -3.53
CA ILE A 44 3.90 -11.43 -4.46
C ILE A 44 3.19 -12.77 -4.62
N GLU A 45 3.02 -13.18 -5.85
CA GLU A 45 2.45 -14.48 -6.22
C GLU A 45 3.49 -15.22 -7.03
N GLU A 46 3.90 -16.39 -6.53
CA GLU A 46 4.85 -17.27 -7.20
C GLU A 46 4.14 -18.60 -7.50
N PRO A 47 4.33 -19.19 -8.69
CA PRO A 47 3.80 -20.51 -8.98
C PRO A 47 4.25 -21.54 -7.94
N GLY A 48 3.30 -22.25 -7.35
CA GLY A 48 3.59 -23.30 -6.36
C GLY A 48 3.93 -22.82 -4.95
N LYS A 49 3.79 -21.52 -4.64
CA LYS A 49 3.96 -21.00 -3.27
C LYS A 49 2.75 -20.19 -2.82
N ALA A 50 2.55 -20.13 -1.51
CA ALA A 50 1.56 -19.24 -0.91
C ALA A 50 1.93 -17.78 -1.19
N PRO A 51 0.94 -16.90 -1.48
CA PRO A 51 1.20 -15.49 -1.67
C PRO A 51 1.74 -14.88 -0.38
N TYR A 52 2.69 -13.95 -0.52
CA TYR A 52 3.29 -13.25 0.60
C TYR A 52 3.40 -11.75 0.32
N TYR A 53 3.59 -10.97 1.38
CA TYR A 53 3.66 -9.51 1.31
C TYR A 53 5.07 -9.04 1.62
N VAL A 54 5.60 -8.16 0.78
CA VAL A 54 6.92 -7.55 0.98
C VAL A 54 6.74 -6.05 1.13
N GLU A 55 7.33 -5.49 2.18
CA GLU A 55 7.31 -4.04 2.40
C GLU A 55 8.11 -3.34 1.30
N ILE A 56 7.50 -2.35 0.65
CA ILE A 56 8.10 -1.61 -0.47
C ILE A 56 8.28 -0.13 -0.15
N ALA A 57 7.50 0.43 0.78
CA ALA A 57 7.61 1.83 1.14
C ALA A 57 6.94 2.15 2.49
N GLU A 58 7.40 3.22 3.12
CA GLU A 58 6.63 3.99 4.10
C GLU A 58 5.79 5.03 3.34
N VAL A 59 4.54 5.18 3.76
CA VAL A 59 3.58 6.07 3.11
C VAL A 59 2.78 6.86 4.12
N SER A 60 2.26 7.99 3.67
CA SER A 60 1.25 8.78 4.39
C SER A 60 0.02 8.98 3.52
N LEU A 61 -1.16 8.87 4.12
CA LEU A 61 -2.40 9.17 3.42
C LEU A 61 -2.50 10.67 3.21
N LYS A 62 -2.48 11.12 1.95
CA LYS A 62 -2.65 12.54 1.63
C LYS A 62 -4.12 12.94 1.58
N LYS A 63 -4.96 12.14 0.91
CA LYS A 63 -6.42 12.33 0.86
C LYS A 63 -7.16 11.15 0.26
N HIS A 64 -8.45 11.06 0.56
CA HIS A 64 -9.37 10.20 -0.17
C HIS A 64 -9.81 10.83 -1.50
N LYS A 65 -10.08 10.00 -2.50
CA LYS A 65 -10.53 10.38 -3.84
C LYS A 65 -11.82 9.63 -4.20
N PRO A 66 -12.67 10.20 -5.09
CA PRO A 66 -13.89 9.53 -5.53
C PRO A 66 -13.65 8.13 -6.07
N GLY A 67 -14.62 7.24 -5.85
CA GLY A 67 -14.57 5.84 -6.31
C GLY A 67 -13.61 4.95 -5.51
N GLY A 68 -13.49 5.18 -4.20
CA GLY A 68 -12.69 4.34 -3.30
C GLY A 68 -11.18 4.48 -3.49
N LYS A 69 -10.72 5.59 -4.08
CA LYS A 69 -9.30 5.82 -4.35
C LYS A 69 -8.65 6.53 -3.16
N MET A 70 -7.37 6.25 -2.93
CA MET A 70 -6.55 6.94 -1.94
C MET A 70 -5.33 7.53 -2.64
N GLU A 71 -5.03 8.80 -2.35
CA GLU A 71 -3.78 9.44 -2.75
C GLU A 71 -2.79 9.29 -1.59
N LEU A 72 -1.69 8.58 -1.84
CA LEU A 72 -0.63 8.34 -0.87
C LEU A 72 0.60 9.16 -1.27
N THR A 73 1.26 9.73 -0.26
CA THR A 73 2.63 10.22 -0.40
C THR A 73 3.59 9.08 -0.03
N ILE A 74 4.61 8.86 -0.83
CA ILE A 74 5.69 7.92 -0.59
C ILE A 74 6.77 8.67 0.17
N ASP A 75 6.85 8.40 1.46
CA ASP A 75 7.78 9.08 2.37
C ASP A 75 9.17 8.46 2.25
N ASN A 76 9.24 7.14 2.21
CA ASN A 76 10.48 6.38 2.06
C ASN A 76 10.25 5.14 1.18
N GLU A 77 11.03 4.96 0.12
CA GLU A 77 10.91 3.80 -0.78
C GLU A 77 12.08 2.84 -0.58
N LYS A 78 11.79 1.55 -0.40
CA LYS A 78 12.81 0.50 -0.26
C LYS A 78 13.37 0.13 -1.63
N LYS A 79 14.64 0.47 -1.86
CA LYS A 79 15.31 0.38 -3.18
C LYS A 79 15.70 -1.05 -3.60
N ASP A 80 15.88 -1.95 -2.64
CA ASP A 80 16.45 -3.29 -2.88
C ASP A 80 15.43 -4.42 -2.76
N VAL A 81 14.14 -4.11 -2.89
CA VAL A 81 13.09 -5.12 -2.85
C VAL A 81 13.05 -5.87 -4.18
N LEU A 82 13.53 -7.11 -4.17
CA LEU A 82 13.50 -8.01 -5.32
C LEU A 82 12.23 -8.88 -5.30
N VAL A 83 11.68 -9.12 -6.49
CA VAL A 83 10.60 -10.09 -6.69
C VAL A 83 11.19 -11.26 -7.48
N ASN A 84 11.16 -12.47 -6.92
CA ASN A 84 11.80 -13.64 -7.56
C ASN A 84 13.27 -13.39 -7.94
N GLY A 85 14.02 -12.68 -7.10
CA GLY A 85 15.42 -12.32 -7.36
C GLY A 85 15.63 -11.28 -8.46
N LYS A 86 14.57 -10.65 -8.99
CA LYS A 86 14.65 -9.64 -10.06
C LYS A 86 14.13 -8.28 -9.58
N LYS A 87 14.71 -7.22 -10.14
CA LYS A 87 14.17 -5.86 -10.00
C LYS A 87 12.77 -5.84 -10.62
N ALA A 88 11.82 -5.27 -9.91
CA ALA A 88 10.45 -5.15 -10.39
C ALA A 88 9.92 -3.75 -10.09
N ASN A 89 9.06 -3.24 -10.98
CA ASN A 89 8.34 -2.01 -10.70
C ASN A 89 7.20 -2.31 -9.71
N HIS A 90 7.41 -1.95 -8.44
CA HIS A 90 6.44 -2.19 -7.36
C HIS A 90 5.19 -1.32 -7.43
N PHE A 91 5.21 -0.30 -8.27
CA PHE A 91 4.12 0.66 -8.45
C PHE A 91 3.54 0.61 -9.86
N ALA A 92 3.73 -0.50 -10.58
CA ALA A 92 3.07 -0.73 -11.84
C ALA A 92 1.55 -0.79 -11.64
N LYS A 93 0.78 -0.29 -12.62
CA LYS A 93 -0.69 -0.35 -12.60
C LYS A 93 -1.18 -1.77 -12.35
N ASN A 94 -2.24 -1.90 -11.55
CA ASN A 94 -2.86 -3.15 -11.10
C ASN A 94 -2.03 -3.99 -10.12
N THR A 95 -0.84 -3.54 -9.71
CA THR A 95 -0.07 -4.23 -8.65
C THR A 95 -0.89 -4.32 -7.37
N LYS A 96 -1.05 -5.54 -6.83
CA LYS A 96 -1.79 -5.79 -5.59
C LYS A 96 -0.97 -5.36 -4.39
N ILE A 97 -1.59 -4.59 -3.51
CA ILE A 97 -0.92 -3.98 -2.36
C ILE A 97 -1.73 -4.15 -1.07
N LYS A 98 -1.04 -4.04 0.05
CA LYS A 98 -1.61 -3.90 1.39
C LYS A 98 -0.99 -2.66 2.04
N ILE A 99 -1.79 -1.83 2.68
CA ILE A 99 -1.35 -0.71 3.51
C ILE A 99 -1.67 -1.08 4.94
N GLN A 100 -0.67 -1.04 5.82
CA GLN A 100 -0.85 -1.25 7.24
C GLN A 100 -0.66 0.07 7.98
N ILE A 101 -1.66 0.50 8.72
CA ILE A 101 -1.67 1.75 9.50
C ILE A 101 -1.90 1.38 10.96
N ASP A 102 -0.95 1.75 11.81
CA ASP A 102 -1.03 1.57 13.25
C ASP A 102 -1.26 2.94 13.90
N ARG A 103 -2.39 3.10 14.60
CA ARG A 103 -2.76 4.37 15.27
C ARG A 103 -2.98 4.17 16.78
N PRO A 104 -2.75 5.20 17.60
CA PRO A 104 -3.24 5.21 18.98
C PRO A 104 -4.77 5.14 18.95
N GLY A 105 -5.33 4.30 19.82
CA GLY A 105 -6.76 4.21 20.13
C GLY A 105 -7.02 4.35 21.61
#